data_AF-A0A918GZH7-F1
#
_entry.id   AF-A0A918GZH7-F1
#
_cell.length_a   1.000
_cell.length_b   1.000
_cell.length_c   1.000
_cell.angle_alpha   90.00
_cell.angle_beta   90.00
_cell.angle_gamma   90.00
#
_symmetry.space_group_name_H-M   'P 1'
#
loop_
_entity.id
_entity.type
_entity.pdbx_description
1 polymer ?
#
loop_
_entity_poly.entity_id
_entity_poly.type
_entity_poly.pdbx_seq_one_letter_code
_entity_poly.pdbx_strand_id
1 'polypeptide(L)'
;MSLISTLARLEAVESGRAQPLATVRHRHLSARPMVLVPLTTAGEAGAPLGALVGTDPEEPRLLVVAQPRDRDLRFAFLADLAEAVLPYVDGFGDEVEAAEKSETDPETGKKIKVEVELCADAPQLIVPSRAGIEYVRLLGRSMRFRRTAEQDPQTPYPAPPRVPLLGRWLTHFGERARVPGSSLLLSATDLLNRHWATGQSSLEDQHLGALLAWIDAPDGESGAEAALRAELGRDRDGQLLCPPAGPATDPAFDNRVLAPAIERYDRARLELAAAEDGEAADERLAELHRAEREIRRLLLAQMKPTWDAVWRSVELLRGLPAGARVADRWTRDRWSFTGHRDRVRAGEPPQPRRDDAVTAAQKLAARETAQAQLEAQEALDDPLVLAGRRLSGEAFVAEVVEVTMAWSESKRPSPRPLLTVRTDDLPHLAERAKVFRSLDGKPQTAEFVRGEEDGSLVLRVLDRMGRAKDPAEGSVPEKGERIAWTLFEHDQRGGPKLPDPEETPWTHGGPPHADTAETPDPVTSEDLL
;
A
#
# COMPACT_ATOMS: atom_id res chain seq x y z
N MET A 1 -6.63 -18.81 -1.13
CA MET A 1 -7.17 -18.49 -2.46
C MET A 1 -8.61 -18.96 -2.50
N SER A 2 -9.52 -18.14 -3.04
CA SER A 2 -10.93 -18.52 -3.21
C SER A 2 -11.09 -19.48 -4.39
N LEU A 3 -12.22 -20.18 -4.47
CA LEU A 3 -12.50 -21.07 -5.60
C LEU A 3 -12.54 -20.28 -6.94
N ILE A 4 -13.11 -19.08 -6.92
CA ILE A 4 -13.16 -18.20 -8.11
C ILE A 4 -11.77 -17.75 -8.55
N SER A 5 -10.84 -17.47 -7.61
CA SER A 5 -9.48 -17.10 -8.00
C SER A 5 -8.75 -18.28 -8.63
N THR A 6 -8.99 -19.51 -8.13
CA THR A 6 -8.40 -20.72 -8.71
C THR A 6 -8.95 -20.98 -10.11
N LEU A 7 -10.27 -20.83 -10.30
CA LEU A 7 -10.91 -20.95 -11.62
C LEU A 7 -10.34 -19.91 -12.60
N ALA A 8 -10.27 -18.64 -12.21
CA ALA A 8 -9.73 -17.57 -13.04
C ALA A 8 -8.27 -17.84 -13.47
N ARG A 9 -7.45 -18.45 -12.60
CA ARG A 9 -6.08 -18.85 -12.97
C ARG A 9 -6.05 -20.02 -13.96
N LEU A 10 -6.96 -20.98 -13.84
CA LEU A 10 -7.10 -22.08 -14.81
C LEU A 10 -7.59 -21.57 -16.17
N GLU A 11 -8.60 -20.70 -16.16
CA GLU A 11 -9.09 -20.02 -17.36
C GLU A 11 -8.01 -19.14 -17.99
N ALA A 12 -7.15 -18.52 -17.19
CA ALA A 12 -6.02 -17.77 -17.72
C ALA A 12 -5.06 -18.66 -18.50
N VAL A 13 -4.73 -19.84 -17.95
CA VAL A 13 -3.89 -20.84 -18.65
C VAL A 13 -4.56 -21.35 -19.93
N GLU A 14 -5.86 -21.65 -19.89
CA GLU A 14 -6.60 -22.16 -21.04
C GLU A 14 -6.75 -21.13 -22.17
N SER A 15 -7.09 -19.89 -21.82
CA SER A 15 -7.25 -18.80 -22.79
C SER A 15 -5.94 -18.16 -23.23
N GLY A 16 -4.85 -18.40 -22.49
CA GLY A 16 -3.57 -17.73 -22.69
C GLY A 16 -3.60 -16.24 -22.35
N ARG A 17 -4.55 -15.76 -21.54
CA ARG A 17 -4.69 -14.34 -21.15
C ARG A 17 -5.07 -14.20 -19.69
N ALA A 18 -4.61 -13.15 -19.02
CA ALA A 18 -5.01 -12.92 -17.64
C ALA A 18 -6.54 -12.70 -17.52
N GLN A 19 -7.14 -13.23 -16.47
CA GLN A 19 -8.57 -13.13 -16.20
C GLN A 19 -8.87 -12.05 -15.17
N PRO A 20 -9.91 -11.22 -15.36
CA PRO A 20 -10.28 -10.20 -14.39
C PRO A 20 -10.76 -10.83 -13.08
N LEU A 21 -10.22 -10.36 -11.97
CA LEU A 21 -10.64 -10.70 -10.60
C LEU A 21 -11.52 -9.62 -9.96
N ALA A 22 -11.51 -8.41 -10.53
CA ALA A 22 -12.22 -7.25 -10.04
C ALA A 22 -12.77 -6.44 -11.23
N THR A 23 -13.92 -5.80 -11.03
CA THR A 23 -14.57 -4.91 -12.00
C THR A 23 -14.35 -3.44 -11.70
N VAL A 24 -13.93 -3.14 -10.46
CA VAL A 24 -13.62 -1.78 -9.99
C VAL A 24 -12.22 -1.75 -9.40
N ARG A 25 -11.59 -0.58 -9.39
CA ARG A 25 -10.35 -0.38 -8.63
C ARG A 25 -10.66 -0.19 -7.15
N HIS A 26 -9.99 -0.96 -6.30
CA HIS A 26 -10.20 -0.94 -4.85
C HIS A 26 -9.25 -0.02 -4.08
N ARG A 27 -8.30 0.61 -4.79
CA ARG A 27 -7.31 1.54 -4.25
C ARG A 27 -7.49 2.92 -4.86
N HIS A 28 -7.20 3.94 -4.07
CA HIS A 28 -7.10 5.29 -4.58
C HIS A 28 -5.88 5.37 -5.51
N LEU A 29 -6.02 6.04 -6.65
CA LEU A 29 -4.91 6.39 -7.51
C LEU A 29 -4.92 7.89 -7.71
N SER A 30 -3.87 8.53 -7.24
CA SER A 30 -3.67 9.98 -7.39
C SER A 30 -3.62 10.35 -8.87
N ALA A 31 -3.99 11.58 -9.19
CA ALA A 31 -3.77 12.15 -10.51
C ALA A 31 -2.27 12.28 -10.82
N ARG A 32 -1.44 12.50 -9.79
CA ARG A 32 0.01 12.68 -9.90
C ARG A 32 0.71 11.83 -8.83
N PRO A 33 0.70 10.49 -8.93
CA PRO A 33 1.45 9.66 -8.01
C PRO A 33 2.95 9.88 -8.26
N MET A 34 3.76 9.79 -7.20
CA MET A 34 5.21 9.73 -7.36
C MET A 34 5.63 8.29 -7.58
N VAL A 35 6.23 8.00 -8.73
CA VAL A 35 6.86 6.71 -8.98
C VAL A 35 8.29 6.75 -8.46
N LEU A 36 8.70 5.69 -7.76
CA LEU A 36 10.05 5.47 -7.28
C LEU A 36 10.52 4.07 -7.68
N VAL A 37 11.48 3.99 -8.60
CA VAL A 37 12.13 2.75 -9.04
C VAL A 37 13.53 2.71 -8.44
N PRO A 38 13.74 2.03 -7.29
CA PRO A 38 15.05 1.96 -6.66
C PRO A 38 15.89 0.81 -7.20
N LEU A 39 17.21 0.97 -7.15
CA LEU A 39 18.20 -0.10 -7.27
C LEU A 39 19.16 -0.09 -6.08
N THR A 40 19.52 -1.29 -5.63
CA THR A 40 20.52 -1.53 -4.58
C THR A 40 21.74 -2.23 -5.14
N THR A 41 22.87 -2.02 -4.49
CA THR A 41 24.11 -2.70 -4.83
C THR A 41 24.03 -4.18 -4.47
N ALA A 42 24.48 -5.04 -5.38
CA ALA A 42 24.55 -6.47 -5.12
C ALA A 42 25.49 -6.78 -3.94
N GLY A 43 25.02 -7.62 -3.01
CA GLY A 43 25.82 -8.11 -1.88
C GLY A 43 25.91 -7.18 -0.66
N GLU A 44 25.37 -5.95 -0.73
CA GLU A 44 25.33 -5.01 0.40
C GLU A 44 23.90 -4.54 0.63
N ALA A 45 23.26 -5.07 1.69
CA ALA A 45 21.86 -4.80 1.98
C ALA A 45 21.64 -3.31 2.25
N GLY A 46 20.82 -2.66 1.42
CA GLY A 46 20.42 -1.28 1.61
C GLY A 46 21.32 -0.22 0.96
N ALA A 47 22.50 -0.58 0.46
CA ALA A 47 23.39 0.36 -0.22
C ALA A 47 22.76 0.85 -1.55
N PRO A 48 22.43 2.15 -1.67
CA PRO A 48 21.81 2.67 -2.88
C PRO A 48 22.77 2.59 -4.06
N LEU A 49 22.26 2.16 -5.21
CA LEU A 49 22.97 2.17 -6.49
C LEU A 49 22.41 3.25 -7.41
N GLY A 50 21.09 3.37 -7.46
CA GLY A 50 20.41 4.39 -8.25
C GLY A 50 18.91 4.41 -8.01
N ALA A 51 18.24 5.43 -8.52
CA ALA A 51 16.79 5.49 -8.54
C ALA A 51 16.28 6.33 -9.72
N LEU A 52 15.14 5.93 -10.30
CA LEU A 52 14.28 6.85 -11.04
C LEU A 52 13.16 7.32 -10.12
N VAL A 53 12.94 8.63 -10.06
CA VAL A 53 11.91 9.25 -9.22
C VAL A 53 11.21 10.37 -9.96
N GLY A 54 9.88 10.48 -9.83
CA GLY A 54 9.13 11.58 -10.44
C GLY A 54 7.63 11.30 -10.57
N THR A 55 6.90 12.30 -11.05
CA THR A 55 5.44 12.24 -11.27
C THR A 55 5.05 12.30 -12.75
N ASP A 56 6.01 12.50 -13.65
CA ASP A 56 5.80 12.58 -15.10
C ASP A 56 6.43 11.33 -15.76
N PRO A 57 5.67 10.50 -16.49
CA PRO A 57 6.20 9.32 -17.17
C PRO A 57 7.34 9.62 -18.17
N GLU A 58 7.33 10.80 -18.79
CA GLU A 58 8.30 11.18 -19.82
C GLU A 58 9.57 11.83 -19.24
N GLU A 59 9.49 12.39 -18.02
CA GLU A 59 10.58 13.13 -17.39
C GLU A 59 11.01 12.52 -16.02
N PRO A 60 11.54 11.29 -15.98
CA PRO A 60 12.06 10.73 -14.74
C PRO A 60 13.35 11.44 -14.29
N ARG A 61 13.44 11.78 -13.00
CA ARG A 61 14.71 12.22 -12.39
C ARG A 61 15.57 11.00 -12.07
N LEU A 62 16.76 10.94 -12.67
CA LEU A 62 17.77 9.91 -12.42
C LEU A 62 18.72 10.31 -11.29
N LEU A 63 18.80 9.47 -10.27
CA LEU A 63 19.77 9.54 -9.17
C LEU A 63 20.73 8.35 -9.25
N VAL A 64 22.03 8.56 -9.05
CA VAL A 64 23.06 7.52 -9.24
C VAL A 64 24.16 7.64 -8.19
N VAL A 65 24.62 6.49 -7.71
CA VAL A 65 25.85 6.36 -6.92
C VAL A 65 26.91 5.74 -7.81
N ALA A 66 27.84 6.55 -8.32
CA ALA A 66 28.86 6.10 -9.29
C ALA A 66 29.83 5.06 -8.70
N GLN A 67 30.11 5.15 -7.39
CA GLN A 67 30.89 4.15 -6.66
C GLN A 67 30.13 3.81 -5.37
N PRO A 68 29.37 2.70 -5.33
CA PRO A 68 28.53 2.36 -4.18
C PRO A 68 29.27 2.12 -2.87
N ARG A 69 30.58 1.83 -2.91
CA ARG A 69 31.40 1.70 -1.70
C ARG A 69 31.76 3.06 -1.10
N ASP A 70 31.63 4.14 -1.86
CA ASP A 70 31.93 5.49 -1.40
C ASP A 70 30.78 6.03 -0.55
N ARG A 71 31.09 6.35 0.71
CA ARG A 71 30.09 6.81 1.68
C ARG A 71 29.59 8.22 1.38
N ASP A 72 30.44 9.09 0.82
CA ASP A 72 30.07 10.46 0.52
C ASP A 72 29.10 10.50 -0.67
N LEU A 73 29.35 9.68 -1.70
CA LEU A 73 28.42 9.51 -2.81
C LEU A 73 27.08 8.91 -2.38
N ARG A 74 27.08 7.95 -1.45
CA ARG A 74 25.85 7.40 -0.85
C ARG A 74 25.06 8.47 -0.11
N PHE A 75 25.71 9.34 0.67
CA PHE A 75 25.03 10.44 1.35
C PHE A 75 24.50 11.50 0.38
N ALA A 76 25.27 11.84 -0.65
CA ALA A 76 24.82 12.75 -1.70
C ALA A 76 23.54 12.22 -2.37
N PHE A 77 23.49 10.93 -2.70
CA PHE A 77 22.28 10.29 -3.23
C PHE A 77 21.08 10.42 -2.29
N LEU A 78 21.26 10.19 -0.98
CA LEU A 78 20.17 10.35 -0.01
C LEU A 78 19.69 11.80 0.09
N ALA A 79 20.60 12.76 -0.05
CA ALA A 79 20.28 14.17 -0.05
C ALA A 79 19.52 14.58 -1.33
N ASP A 80 19.90 14.06 -2.49
CA ASP A 80 19.22 14.27 -3.76
C ASP A 80 17.83 13.61 -3.79
N LEU A 81 17.71 12.42 -3.19
CA LEU A 81 16.42 11.77 -3.01
C LEU A 81 15.50 12.60 -2.13
N ALA A 82 16.01 13.19 -1.04
CA ALA A 82 15.25 14.11 -0.20
C ALA A 82 14.80 15.34 -0.99
N GLU A 83 15.65 15.91 -1.83
CA GLU A 83 15.29 17.03 -2.72
C GLU A 83 14.26 16.66 -3.77
N ALA A 84 14.19 15.41 -4.21
CA ALA A 84 13.18 14.97 -5.17
C ALA A 84 11.82 14.71 -4.49
N VAL A 85 11.83 14.10 -3.30
CA VAL A 85 10.61 13.57 -2.65
C VAL A 85 9.94 14.60 -1.75
N LEU A 86 10.71 15.37 -0.97
CA LEU A 86 10.12 16.28 0.03
C LEU A 86 9.27 17.39 -0.58
N PRO A 87 9.68 18.09 -1.67
CA PRO A 87 8.83 19.12 -2.26
C PRO A 87 7.47 18.59 -2.72
N TYR A 88 7.42 17.34 -3.19
CA TYR A 88 6.15 16.69 -3.52
C TYR A 88 5.29 16.47 -2.28
N VAL A 89 5.87 15.94 -1.19
CA VAL A 89 5.14 15.69 0.07
C VAL A 89 4.65 17.00 0.69
N ASP A 90 5.50 18.01 0.75
CA ASP A 90 5.19 19.32 1.32
C ASP A 90 4.08 20.02 0.52
N GLY A 91 3.99 19.78 -0.79
CA GLY A 91 2.91 20.30 -1.65
C GLY A 91 1.49 19.88 -1.24
N PHE A 92 1.33 18.86 -0.39
CA PHE A 92 0.02 18.45 0.16
C PHE A 92 -0.24 19.00 1.57
N GLY A 93 0.73 19.67 2.19
CA GLY A 93 0.67 20.06 3.59
C GLY A 93 -0.10 21.34 3.89
N ASP A 94 -0.30 22.22 2.91
CA ASP A 94 -0.85 23.56 3.15
C ASP A 94 -2.33 23.71 2.77
N GLU A 95 -2.80 22.97 1.77
CA GLU A 95 -4.21 23.00 1.39
C GLU A 95 -5.02 22.13 2.36
N VAL A 96 -5.91 22.76 3.13
CA VAL A 96 -6.71 22.11 4.18
C VAL A 96 -8.19 22.43 4.04
N GLU A 97 -9.03 21.52 4.52
CA GLU A 97 -10.46 21.70 4.70
C GLU A 97 -10.86 21.49 6.16
N ALA A 98 -11.94 22.16 6.59
CA ALA A 98 -12.50 21.99 7.91
C ALA A 98 -13.18 20.61 8.02
N ALA A 99 -12.82 19.84 9.04
CA ALA A 99 -13.39 18.53 9.29
C ALA A 99 -13.74 18.36 10.77
N GLU A 100 -14.78 17.57 11.05
CA GLU A 100 -15.16 17.25 12.43
C GLU A 100 -14.46 15.99 12.91
N LYS A 101 -13.79 16.09 14.06
CA LYS A 101 -13.20 14.96 14.77
C LYS A 101 -13.87 14.80 16.13
N SER A 102 -14.21 13.56 16.50
CA SER A 102 -14.72 13.26 17.84
C SER A 102 -13.55 13.11 18.81
N GLU A 103 -13.47 13.98 19.80
CA GLU A 103 -12.48 13.91 20.87
C GLU A 103 -13.16 13.71 22.21
N THR A 104 -12.50 13.00 23.12
CA THR A 104 -12.99 12.82 24.49
C THR A 104 -12.59 14.06 25.27
N ASP A 105 -13.59 14.80 25.75
CA ASP A 105 -13.40 15.92 26.66
C ASP A 105 -12.69 15.42 27.93
N PRO A 106 -11.50 15.97 28.26
CA PRO A 106 -10.72 15.54 29.42
C PRO A 106 -11.40 15.85 30.76
N GLU A 107 -12.29 16.85 30.83
CA GLU A 107 -13.00 17.20 32.07
C GLU A 107 -14.27 16.37 32.24
N THR A 108 -15.03 16.14 31.16
CA THR A 108 -16.35 15.49 31.24
C THR A 108 -16.36 14.02 30.82
N GLY A 109 -15.30 13.53 30.20
CA GLY A 109 -15.20 12.19 29.63
C GLY A 109 -16.15 11.92 28.47
N LYS A 110 -16.89 12.94 27.99
CA LYS A 110 -17.86 12.82 26.89
C LYS A 110 -17.17 13.05 25.55
N LYS A 111 -17.68 12.41 24.50
CA LYS A 111 -17.23 12.71 23.13
C LYS A 111 -17.84 14.04 22.67
N ILE A 112 -16.97 15.02 22.43
CA ILE A 112 -17.31 16.29 21.78
C ILE A 112 -16.81 16.28 20.34
N LYS A 113 -17.49 17.02 19.47
CA LYS A 113 -17.03 17.23 18.10
C LYS A 113 -16.21 18.51 18.07
N VAL A 114 -14.96 18.39 17.64
CA VAL A 114 -14.03 19.52 17.48
C VAL A 114 -13.78 19.69 15.99
N GLU A 115 -13.78 20.94 15.55
CA GLU A 115 -13.37 21.30 14.19
C GLU A 115 -11.84 21.26 14.13
N VAL A 116 -11.31 20.48 13.20
CA VAL A 116 -9.88 20.33 12.96
C VAL A 116 -9.58 20.48 11.48
N GLU A 117 -8.34 20.85 11.16
CA GLU A 117 -7.88 20.91 9.78
C GLU A 117 -7.56 19.52 9.26
N LEU A 118 -8.07 19.20 8.07
CA LEU A 118 -7.75 17.99 7.31
C LEU A 118 -7.07 18.40 6.01
N CYS A 119 -5.90 17.86 5.68
CA CYS A 119 -5.27 18.12 4.38
C CYS A 119 -6.24 17.73 3.25
N ALA A 120 -6.43 18.61 2.27
CA ALA A 120 -7.36 18.42 1.15
C ALA A 120 -7.05 17.16 0.35
N ASP A 121 -5.77 16.79 0.26
CA ASP A 121 -5.31 15.55 -0.35
C ASP A 121 -4.06 15.00 0.39
N ALA A 122 -3.49 13.90 -0.09
CA ALA A 122 -2.29 13.29 0.49
C ALA A 122 -1.31 12.75 -0.60
N PRO A 123 0.00 12.72 -0.32
CA PRO A 123 0.98 12.17 -1.25
C PRO A 123 0.82 10.66 -1.44
N GLN A 124 0.98 10.19 -2.67
CA GLN A 124 0.97 8.76 -3.00
C GLN A 124 2.28 8.36 -3.69
N LEU A 125 2.94 7.34 -3.15
CA LEU A 125 4.13 6.73 -3.72
C LEU A 125 3.78 5.37 -4.34
N ILE A 126 4.30 5.10 -5.53
CA ILE A 126 4.18 3.82 -6.22
C ILE A 126 5.58 3.28 -6.52
N VAL A 127 5.84 2.06 -6.08
CA VAL A 127 7.07 1.31 -6.36
C VAL A 127 6.75 0.11 -7.26
N PRO A 128 7.74 -0.50 -7.94
CA PRO A 128 7.43 -1.58 -8.90
C PRO A 128 6.89 -2.84 -8.24
N SER A 129 7.48 -3.25 -7.12
CA SER A 129 7.23 -4.53 -6.47
C SER A 129 7.21 -4.42 -4.95
N ARG A 130 6.82 -5.48 -4.25
CA ARG A 130 6.90 -5.55 -2.77
C ARG A 130 8.31 -5.29 -2.24
N ALA A 131 9.33 -5.72 -2.98
CA ALA A 131 10.71 -5.47 -2.58
C ALA A 131 11.05 -3.97 -2.60
N GLY A 132 10.42 -3.19 -3.47
CA GLY A 132 10.48 -1.72 -3.43
C GLY A 132 9.88 -1.13 -2.15
N ILE A 133 8.79 -1.69 -1.64
CA ILE A 133 8.17 -1.25 -0.37
C ILE A 133 9.14 -1.52 0.78
N GLU A 134 9.74 -2.71 0.83
CA GLU A 134 10.73 -3.04 1.85
C GLU A 134 11.97 -2.15 1.77
N TYR A 135 12.41 -1.78 0.56
CA TYR A 135 13.50 -0.83 0.39
C TYR A 135 13.16 0.57 0.92
N VAL A 136 11.95 1.10 0.63
CA VAL A 136 11.48 2.37 1.20
C VAL A 136 11.47 2.33 2.73
N ARG A 137 11.02 1.21 3.31
CA ARG A 137 11.03 1.00 4.77
C ARG A 137 12.44 0.99 5.34
N LEU A 138 13.38 0.34 4.65
CA LEU A 138 14.79 0.31 5.02
C LEU A 138 15.41 1.71 4.99
N LEU A 139 15.18 2.49 3.93
CA LEU A 139 15.61 3.88 3.83
C LEU A 139 15.07 4.72 4.99
N GLY A 140 13.76 4.63 5.27
CA GLY A 140 13.14 5.30 6.41
C GLY A 140 13.83 5.01 7.75
N ARG A 141 14.16 3.73 8.00
CA ARG A 141 14.92 3.31 9.20
C ARG A 141 16.33 3.90 9.24
N SER A 142 17.06 3.81 8.14
CA SER A 142 18.47 4.22 8.07
C SER A 142 18.70 5.73 8.14
N MET A 143 17.68 6.53 7.78
CA MET A 143 17.78 7.99 7.65
C MET A 143 17.20 8.75 8.85
N ARG A 144 16.10 8.30 9.46
CA ARG A 144 15.30 9.14 10.38
C ARG A 144 16.01 9.60 11.66
N PHE A 145 17.09 8.93 12.06
CA PHE A 145 17.89 9.25 13.26
C PHE A 145 19.27 9.82 12.93
N ARG A 146 19.55 10.13 11.66
CA ARG A 146 20.84 10.75 11.28
C ARG A 146 20.93 12.13 11.93
N ARG A 147 22.06 12.40 12.61
CA ARG A 147 22.30 13.68 13.29
C ARG A 147 22.66 14.74 12.27
N THR A 148 22.08 15.91 12.45
CA THR A 148 22.41 17.12 11.69
C THR A 148 23.48 17.93 12.42
N ALA A 149 24.15 18.85 11.71
CA ALA A 149 25.15 19.73 12.30
C ALA A 149 24.55 20.64 13.39
N GLU A 150 23.27 20.99 13.27
CA GLU A 150 22.54 21.81 14.25
C GLU A 150 22.29 21.06 15.55
N GLN A 151 22.00 19.75 15.47
CA GLN A 151 21.72 18.92 16.63
C GLN A 151 22.98 18.47 17.37
N ASP A 152 24.06 18.21 16.63
CA ASP A 152 25.34 17.76 17.18
C ASP A 152 26.50 18.32 16.34
N PRO A 153 26.99 19.53 16.65
CA PRO A 153 28.09 20.15 15.91
C PRO A 153 29.40 19.35 15.95
N GLN A 154 29.55 18.41 16.90
CA GLN A 154 30.74 17.57 17.05
C GLN A 154 30.62 16.24 16.28
N THR A 155 29.47 15.98 15.63
CA THR A 155 29.32 14.77 14.84
C THR A 155 30.26 14.79 13.63
N PRO A 156 31.08 13.74 13.39
CA PRO A 156 32.09 13.78 12.33
C PRO A 156 31.54 13.91 10.91
N TYR A 157 30.29 13.49 10.66
CA TYR A 157 29.64 13.50 9.35
C TYR A 157 28.16 13.87 9.49
N PRO A 158 27.84 15.17 9.68
CA PRO A 158 26.46 15.61 9.86
C PRO A 158 25.67 15.43 8.57
N ALA A 159 24.47 14.85 8.68
CA ALA A 159 23.55 14.76 7.55
C ALA A 159 22.88 16.12 7.29
N PRO A 160 22.60 16.49 6.03
CA PRO A 160 21.74 17.62 5.72
C PRO A 160 20.35 17.45 6.37
N PRO A 161 19.71 18.49 6.93
CA PRO A 161 18.43 18.36 7.66
C PRO A 161 17.30 17.67 6.91
N ARG A 162 17.28 17.79 5.58
CA ARG A 162 16.33 17.12 4.69
C ARG A 162 16.43 15.59 4.72
N VAL A 163 17.60 15.01 4.99
CA VAL A 163 17.80 13.56 5.03
C VAL A 163 17.03 12.88 6.17
N PRO A 164 17.20 13.26 7.45
CA PRO A 164 16.39 12.68 8.52
C PRO A 164 14.91 13.02 8.40
N LEU A 165 14.55 14.19 7.85
CA LEU A 165 13.15 14.52 7.56
C LEU A 165 12.52 13.55 6.55
N LEU A 166 13.20 13.27 5.43
CA LEU A 166 12.76 12.26 4.48
C LEU A 166 12.65 10.89 5.16
N GLY A 167 13.61 10.53 6.02
CA GLY A 167 13.56 9.29 6.80
C GLY A 167 12.28 9.13 7.64
N ARG A 168 11.80 10.22 8.25
CA ARG A 168 10.53 10.23 9.01
C ARG A 168 9.33 9.98 8.10
N TRP A 169 9.29 10.62 6.94
CA TRP A 169 8.23 10.44 5.94
C TRP A 169 8.22 9.03 5.34
N LEU A 170 9.38 8.50 4.92
CA LEU A 170 9.47 7.13 4.40
C LEU A 170 9.12 6.09 5.47
N THR A 171 9.43 6.35 6.75
CA THR A 171 8.94 5.53 7.87
C THR A 171 7.42 5.55 7.94
N HIS A 172 6.79 6.71 7.81
CA HIS A 172 5.33 6.81 7.77
C HIS A 172 4.73 6.03 6.59
N PHE A 173 5.19 6.28 5.36
CA PHE A 173 4.74 5.55 4.18
C PHE A 173 4.91 4.03 4.33
N GLY A 174 6.04 3.61 4.88
CA GLY A 174 6.33 2.21 5.21
C GLY A 174 5.37 1.60 6.24
N GLU A 175 5.00 2.33 7.28
CA GLU A 175 3.97 1.90 8.23
C GLU A 175 2.60 1.76 7.55
N ARG A 176 2.27 2.70 6.67
CA ARG A 176 0.99 2.76 5.95
C ARG A 176 0.84 1.66 4.92
N ALA A 177 1.91 1.26 4.24
CA ALA A 177 1.89 0.09 3.36
C ALA A 177 1.47 -1.21 4.07
N ARG A 178 1.64 -1.31 5.40
CA ARG A 178 1.20 -2.47 6.21
C ARG A 178 -0.24 -2.36 6.69
N VAL A 179 -0.93 -1.26 6.43
CA VAL A 179 -2.33 -1.06 6.80
C VAL A 179 -3.21 -1.46 5.62
N PRO A 180 -4.03 -2.52 5.74
CA PRO A 180 -4.97 -2.90 4.70
C PRO A 180 -5.87 -1.72 4.31
N GLY A 181 -6.12 -1.56 3.01
CA GLY A 181 -6.90 -0.45 2.46
C GLY A 181 -6.13 0.86 2.26
N SER A 182 -4.95 1.05 2.86
CA SER A 182 -4.15 2.24 2.63
C SER A 182 -3.60 2.34 1.20
N SER A 183 -3.55 3.55 0.66
CA SER A 183 -3.10 3.86 -0.69
C SER A 183 -1.92 4.83 -0.71
N LEU A 184 -1.26 5.10 0.42
CA LEU A 184 -0.15 6.07 0.50
C LEU A 184 1.17 5.53 -0.08
N LEU A 185 1.42 4.22 0.05
CA LEU A 185 2.56 3.53 -0.57
C LEU A 185 2.07 2.19 -1.13
N LEU A 186 2.18 2.04 -2.45
CA LEU A 186 1.65 0.90 -3.20
C LEU A 186 2.75 0.27 -4.05
N SER A 187 2.65 -1.04 -4.31
CA SER A 187 3.45 -1.70 -5.35
C SER A 187 2.60 -1.93 -6.60
N ALA A 188 3.19 -1.75 -7.78
CA ALA A 188 2.51 -2.02 -9.05
C ALA A 188 2.10 -3.49 -9.15
N THR A 189 2.97 -4.43 -8.75
CA THR A 189 2.63 -5.86 -8.74
C THR A 189 1.43 -6.18 -7.84
N ASP A 190 1.33 -5.62 -6.63
CA ASP A 190 0.17 -5.86 -5.77
C ASP A 190 -1.11 -5.22 -6.32
N LEU A 191 -1.01 -4.07 -6.97
CA LEU A 191 -2.16 -3.45 -7.61
C LEU A 191 -2.67 -4.31 -8.77
N LEU A 192 -1.80 -4.79 -9.65
CA LEU A 192 -2.19 -5.62 -10.78
C LEU A 192 -2.76 -6.98 -10.32
N ASN A 193 -2.08 -7.68 -9.39
CA ASN A 193 -2.52 -8.99 -8.89
C ASN A 193 -3.87 -8.96 -8.15
N ARG A 194 -4.33 -7.78 -7.73
CA ARG A 194 -5.69 -7.61 -7.17
C ARG A 194 -6.78 -7.64 -8.22
N HIS A 195 -6.47 -7.31 -9.47
CA HIS A 195 -7.47 -7.13 -10.53
C HIS A 195 -7.34 -8.16 -11.64
N TRP A 196 -6.21 -8.85 -11.76
CA TRP A 196 -5.98 -9.87 -12.76
C TRP A 196 -5.37 -11.13 -12.17
N ALA A 197 -5.92 -12.28 -12.55
CA ALA A 197 -5.36 -13.60 -12.32
C ALA A 197 -4.54 -14.03 -13.53
N THR A 198 -3.30 -14.45 -13.29
CA THR A 198 -2.42 -15.01 -14.32
C THR A 198 -2.32 -16.54 -14.18
N GLY A 199 -1.73 -17.21 -15.17
CA GLY A 199 -1.31 -18.60 -15.04
C GLY A 199 -0.07 -18.79 -14.16
N GLN A 200 0.59 -17.71 -13.75
CA GLN A 200 1.85 -17.74 -13.00
C GLN A 200 1.61 -17.92 -11.50
N SER A 201 2.60 -18.46 -10.79
CA SER A 201 2.63 -18.46 -9.34
C SER A 201 2.76 -17.04 -8.76
N SER A 202 2.33 -16.86 -7.52
CA SER A 202 2.45 -15.57 -6.82
C SER A 202 3.89 -15.04 -6.68
N LEU A 203 4.90 -15.91 -6.81
CA LEU A 203 6.31 -15.52 -6.83
C LEU A 203 6.70 -14.95 -8.18
N GLU A 204 6.31 -15.62 -9.27
CA GLU A 204 6.54 -15.18 -10.65
C GLU A 204 5.77 -13.87 -10.94
N ASP A 205 4.60 -13.68 -10.35
CA ASP A 205 3.83 -12.42 -10.42
C ASP A 205 4.57 -11.21 -9.78
N GLN A 206 5.69 -11.41 -9.07
CA GLN A 206 6.54 -10.30 -8.65
C GLN A 206 7.46 -9.76 -9.76
N HIS A 207 7.56 -10.47 -10.89
CA HIS A 207 8.23 -9.98 -12.08
C HIS A 207 7.28 -9.08 -12.89
N LEU A 208 7.32 -7.76 -12.64
CA LEU A 208 6.35 -6.80 -13.19
C LEU A 208 6.17 -6.89 -14.72
N GLY A 209 7.25 -7.06 -15.47
CA GLY A 209 7.16 -7.20 -16.93
C GLY A 209 6.46 -8.48 -17.39
N ALA A 210 6.60 -9.58 -16.63
CA ALA A 210 5.94 -10.85 -16.94
C ALA A 210 4.44 -10.78 -16.60
N LEU A 211 4.11 -10.17 -15.46
CA LEU A 211 2.73 -9.89 -15.05
C LEU A 211 1.99 -9.03 -16.08
N LEU A 212 2.62 -7.95 -16.57
CA LEU A 212 2.06 -7.12 -17.63
C LEU A 212 1.92 -7.88 -18.96
N ALA A 213 2.85 -8.76 -19.28
CA ALA A 213 2.78 -9.61 -20.47
C ALA A 213 1.60 -10.59 -20.42
N TRP A 214 1.19 -11.07 -19.24
CA TRP A 214 -0.04 -11.85 -19.08
C TRP A 214 -1.30 -11.03 -19.29
N ILE A 215 -1.32 -9.79 -18.80
CA ILE A 215 -2.48 -8.90 -18.88
C ILE A 215 -2.69 -8.41 -20.30
N ASP A 216 -1.61 -8.00 -20.96
CA ASP A 216 -1.66 -7.37 -22.28
C ASP A 216 -0.55 -7.93 -23.19
N ALA A 217 -0.69 -9.22 -23.49
CA ALA A 217 0.18 -9.95 -24.41
C ALA A 217 0.04 -9.42 -25.86
N PRO A 218 1.11 -9.45 -26.67
CA PRO A 218 1.03 -9.13 -28.10
C PRO A 218 0.03 -10.03 -28.85
N ASP A 219 -0.50 -9.53 -29.97
CA ASP A 219 -1.37 -10.32 -30.84
C ASP A 219 -0.63 -11.55 -31.39
N GLY A 220 -1.26 -12.72 -31.25
CA GLY A 220 -0.72 -14.00 -31.73
C GLY A 220 0.28 -14.69 -30.79
N GLU A 221 0.58 -14.11 -29.62
CA GLU A 221 1.39 -14.72 -28.56
C GLU A 221 0.51 -14.96 -27.31
N SER A 222 0.66 -16.11 -26.66
CA SER A 222 0.01 -16.34 -25.37
C SER A 222 0.69 -15.53 -24.25
N GLY A 223 -0.05 -15.21 -23.19
CA GLY A 223 0.51 -14.56 -22.00
C GLY A 223 1.65 -15.36 -21.39
N ALA A 224 1.60 -16.70 -21.44
CA ALA A 224 2.67 -17.57 -20.97
C ALA A 224 3.97 -17.41 -21.79
N GLU A 225 3.87 -17.38 -23.13
CA GLU A 225 5.02 -17.17 -24.02
C GLU A 225 5.60 -15.77 -23.87
N ALA A 226 4.74 -14.75 -23.81
CA ALA A 226 5.15 -13.36 -23.64
C ALA A 226 5.82 -13.13 -22.27
N ALA A 227 5.30 -13.74 -21.21
CA ALA A 227 5.88 -13.71 -19.87
C ALA A 227 7.25 -14.42 -19.82
N LEU A 228 7.35 -15.62 -20.40
CA LEU A 228 8.61 -16.36 -20.49
C LEU A 228 9.67 -15.54 -21.26
N ARG A 229 9.26 -14.87 -22.34
CA ARG A 229 10.14 -13.96 -23.10
C ARG A 229 10.56 -12.74 -22.28
N ALA A 230 9.67 -12.19 -21.43
CA ALA A 230 10.04 -11.12 -20.52
C ALA A 230 11.07 -11.59 -19.49
N GLU A 231 10.90 -12.79 -18.93
CA GLU A 231 11.79 -13.33 -17.89
C GLU A 231 13.16 -13.75 -18.42
N LEU A 232 13.21 -14.37 -19.59
CA LEU A 232 14.41 -15.03 -20.11
C LEU A 232 15.03 -14.35 -21.33
N GLY A 233 14.30 -13.46 -21.99
CA GLY A 233 14.77 -12.78 -23.18
C GLY A 233 16.05 -12.03 -22.90
N ARG A 234 17.11 -12.35 -23.65
CA ARG A 234 18.41 -11.66 -23.57
C ARG A 234 18.81 -11.10 -24.92
N ASP A 235 19.52 -9.99 -24.91
CA ASP A 235 20.17 -9.45 -26.10
C ASP A 235 21.42 -10.27 -26.48
N ARG A 236 22.07 -9.86 -27.57
CA ARG A 236 23.30 -10.49 -28.08
C ARG A 236 24.47 -10.45 -27.10
N ASP A 237 24.46 -9.49 -26.18
CA ASP A 237 25.50 -9.24 -25.19
C ASP A 237 25.17 -9.94 -23.85
N GLY A 238 24.10 -10.73 -23.83
CA GLY A 238 23.66 -11.55 -22.72
C GLY A 238 22.95 -10.77 -21.61
N GLN A 239 22.46 -9.55 -21.89
CA GLN A 239 21.70 -8.73 -20.94
C GLN A 239 20.21 -9.01 -21.05
N LEU A 240 19.46 -8.97 -19.94
CA LEU A 240 18.01 -9.15 -19.97
C LEU A 240 17.32 -8.02 -20.73
N LEU A 241 16.37 -8.38 -21.58
CA LEU A 241 15.50 -7.44 -22.30
C LEU A 241 14.50 -6.76 -21.36
N CYS A 242 14.02 -7.48 -20.35
CA CYS A 242 13.24 -6.94 -19.26
C CYS A 242 14.01 -7.16 -17.95
N PRO A 243 14.74 -6.14 -17.48
CA PRO A 243 15.38 -6.17 -16.18
C PRO A 243 14.41 -6.51 -15.03
N PRO A 244 14.91 -7.11 -13.92
CA PRO A 244 14.13 -7.26 -12.71
C PRO A 244 13.58 -5.90 -12.24
N ALA A 245 12.36 -5.90 -11.71
CA ALA A 245 11.65 -4.70 -11.26
C ALA A 245 12.17 -4.16 -9.91
N GLY A 246 13.49 -4.18 -9.70
CA GLY A 246 14.19 -3.70 -8.51
C GLY A 246 13.75 -4.35 -7.18
N PRO A 247 14.44 -4.02 -6.07
CA PRO A 247 15.66 -3.23 -6.00
C PRO A 247 16.92 -4.00 -6.45
N ALA A 248 16.84 -5.32 -6.62
CA ALA A 248 17.95 -6.12 -7.13
C ALA A 248 18.13 -5.96 -8.65
N THR A 249 19.36 -6.15 -9.11
CA THR A 249 19.79 -6.16 -10.51
C THR A 249 20.09 -7.59 -11.00
N ASP A 250 20.23 -7.76 -12.33
CA ASP A 250 20.65 -9.04 -12.93
C ASP A 250 22.15 -9.25 -12.71
N PRO A 251 22.60 -10.43 -12.25
CA PRO A 251 24.03 -10.67 -12.03
C PRO A 251 24.90 -10.53 -13.29
N ALA A 252 24.36 -10.76 -14.50
CA ALA A 252 25.14 -10.55 -15.72
C ALA A 252 25.36 -9.06 -16.00
N PHE A 253 24.37 -8.22 -15.70
CA PHE A 253 24.52 -6.75 -15.73
C PHE A 253 25.57 -6.29 -14.72
N ASP A 254 25.47 -6.74 -13.46
CA ASP A 254 26.40 -6.32 -12.40
C ASP A 254 27.85 -6.67 -12.75
N ASN A 255 28.10 -7.92 -13.14
CA ASN A 255 29.45 -8.44 -13.31
C ASN A 255 30.08 -8.06 -14.66
N ARG A 256 29.30 -7.99 -15.75
CA ARG A 256 29.85 -7.81 -17.10
C ARG A 256 29.73 -6.38 -17.62
N VAL A 257 28.82 -5.59 -17.06
CA VAL A 257 28.51 -4.24 -17.57
C VAL A 257 28.84 -3.18 -16.52
N LEU A 258 28.25 -3.29 -15.33
CA LEU A 258 28.38 -2.26 -14.30
C LEU A 258 29.77 -2.28 -13.63
N ALA A 259 30.27 -3.45 -13.20
CA ALA A 259 31.56 -3.54 -12.53
C ALA A 259 32.72 -2.97 -13.38
N PRO A 260 32.86 -3.30 -14.69
CA PRO A 260 33.88 -2.67 -15.54
C PRO A 260 33.69 -1.15 -15.72
N ALA A 261 32.45 -0.64 -15.67
CA ALA A 261 32.20 0.80 -15.72
C ALA A 261 32.67 1.51 -14.43
N ILE A 262 32.40 0.90 -13.27
CA ILE A 262 32.88 1.37 -11.97
C ILE A 262 34.41 1.34 -11.90
N GLU A 263 35.06 0.27 -12.37
CA GLU A 263 36.54 0.19 -12.42
C GLU A 263 37.17 1.29 -13.27
N ARG A 264 36.52 1.66 -14.39
CA ARG A 264 36.97 2.79 -15.23
C ARG A 264 36.78 4.13 -14.52
N TYR A 265 35.67 4.30 -13.80
CA TYR A 265 35.43 5.48 -12.96
C TYR A 265 36.46 5.61 -11.85
N ASP A 266 36.75 4.53 -11.13
CA ASP A 266 37.77 4.50 -10.06
C ASP A 266 39.16 4.83 -10.60
N ARG A 267 39.53 4.27 -11.75
CA ARG A 267 40.80 4.59 -12.41
C ARG A 267 40.89 6.05 -12.79
N ALA A 268 39.87 6.60 -13.45
CA ALA A 268 39.82 8.01 -13.81
C ALA A 268 39.91 8.93 -12.57
N ARG A 269 39.30 8.53 -11.45
CA ARG A 269 39.38 9.25 -10.18
C ARG A 269 40.79 9.26 -9.59
N LEU A 270 41.48 8.12 -9.63
CA LEU A 270 42.86 8.00 -9.18
C LEU A 270 43.82 8.80 -10.06
N GLU A 271 43.65 8.75 -11.38
CA GLU A 271 44.46 9.50 -12.33
C GLU A 271 44.27 11.01 -12.17
N LEU A 272 43.04 11.48 -11.95
CA LEU A 272 42.77 12.89 -11.63
C LEU A 272 43.45 13.32 -10.33
N ALA A 273 43.39 12.49 -9.28
CA ALA A 273 44.03 12.81 -8.00
C ALA A 273 45.58 12.83 -8.09
N ALA A 274 46.16 12.16 -9.09
CA ALA A 274 47.60 12.10 -9.32
C ALA A 274 48.11 13.17 -10.30
N ALA A 275 47.25 14.00 -10.90
CA ALA A 275 47.66 15.04 -11.83
C ALA A 275 48.47 16.15 -11.12
N GLU A 276 49.66 16.45 -11.64
CA GLU A 276 50.60 17.42 -11.05
C GLU A 276 50.49 18.82 -11.69
N ASP A 277 49.88 18.92 -12.87
CA ASP A 277 49.68 20.18 -13.60
C ASP A 277 48.21 20.38 -14.02
N GLY A 278 47.86 21.64 -14.31
CA GLY A 278 46.47 22.04 -14.58
C GLY A 278 45.91 21.52 -15.90
N GLU A 279 46.74 21.39 -16.94
CA GLU A 279 46.30 20.91 -18.25
C GLU A 279 45.97 19.41 -18.20
N ALA A 280 46.82 18.62 -17.55
CA ALA A 280 46.55 17.21 -17.28
C ALA A 280 45.32 17.04 -16.37
N ALA A 281 45.16 17.88 -15.34
CA ALA A 281 43.99 17.81 -14.46
C ALA A 281 42.67 18.03 -15.21
N ASP A 282 42.61 18.99 -16.14
CA ASP A 282 41.42 19.25 -16.96
C ASP A 282 41.06 18.07 -17.87
N GLU A 283 42.06 17.45 -18.51
CA GLU A 283 41.84 16.24 -19.32
C GLU A 283 41.33 15.06 -18.49
N ARG A 284 41.92 14.82 -17.31
CA ARG A 284 41.49 13.75 -16.39
C ARG A 284 40.12 14.00 -15.80
N LEU A 285 39.77 15.25 -15.53
CA LEU A 285 38.42 15.62 -15.11
C LEU A 285 37.39 15.30 -16.20
N ALA A 286 37.73 15.56 -17.48
CA ALA A 286 36.87 15.19 -18.60
C ALA A 286 36.72 13.67 -18.75
N GLU A 287 37.76 12.88 -18.47
CA GLU A 287 37.71 11.41 -18.42
C GLU A 287 36.82 10.90 -17.28
N LEU A 288 36.96 11.47 -16.07
CA LEU A 288 36.11 11.13 -14.92
C LEU A 288 34.63 11.39 -15.24
N HIS A 289 34.30 12.57 -15.77
CA HIS A 289 32.93 12.90 -16.18
C HIS A 289 32.41 11.98 -17.29
N ARG A 290 33.27 11.50 -18.21
CA ARG A 290 32.87 10.50 -19.22
C ARG A 290 32.53 9.16 -18.58
N ALA A 291 33.34 8.70 -17.63
CA ALA A 291 33.09 7.45 -16.91
C ALA A 291 31.81 7.53 -16.06
N GLU A 292 31.58 8.66 -15.37
CA GLU A 292 30.35 8.88 -14.60
C GLU A 292 29.10 8.90 -15.51
N ARG A 293 29.16 9.61 -16.64
CA ARG A 293 28.05 9.63 -17.62
C ARG A 293 27.74 8.23 -18.17
N GLU A 294 28.76 7.40 -18.36
CA GLU A 294 28.55 6.02 -18.79
C GLU A 294 27.79 5.21 -17.74
N ILE A 295 28.17 5.29 -16.45
CA ILE A 295 27.43 4.63 -15.37
C ILE A 295 25.98 5.12 -15.32
N ARG A 296 25.75 6.44 -15.43
CA ARG A 296 24.41 7.03 -15.47
C ARG A 296 23.58 6.48 -16.63
N ARG A 297 24.16 6.39 -17.83
CA ARG A 297 23.52 5.81 -19.01
C ARG A 297 23.14 4.34 -18.79
N LEU A 298 24.04 3.54 -18.21
CA LEU A 298 23.81 2.13 -17.93
C LEU A 298 22.69 1.92 -16.91
N LEU A 299 22.69 2.66 -15.80
CA LEU A 299 21.65 2.55 -14.78
C LEU A 299 20.29 3.08 -15.28
N LEU A 300 20.28 4.13 -16.10
CA LEU A 300 19.06 4.59 -16.76
C LEU A 300 18.47 3.51 -17.67
N ALA A 301 19.30 2.89 -18.51
CA ALA A 301 18.87 1.81 -19.40
C ALA A 301 18.33 0.60 -18.61
N GLN A 302 18.91 0.31 -17.44
CA GLN A 302 18.46 -0.76 -16.54
C GLN A 302 17.10 -0.45 -15.88
N MET A 303 16.84 0.80 -15.49
CA MET A 303 15.62 1.17 -14.74
C MET A 303 14.46 1.62 -15.63
N LYS A 304 14.71 2.18 -16.81
CA LYS A 304 13.68 2.76 -17.68
C LYS A 304 12.58 1.75 -18.08
N PRO A 305 12.87 0.48 -18.43
CA PRO A 305 11.82 -0.51 -18.68
C PRO A 305 10.88 -0.71 -17.49
N THR A 306 11.42 -0.75 -16.28
CA THR A 306 10.64 -0.86 -15.04
C THR A 306 9.82 0.40 -14.76
N TRP A 307 10.38 1.58 -15.02
CA TRP A 307 9.67 2.85 -14.92
C TRP A 307 8.44 2.88 -15.84
N ASP A 308 8.63 2.53 -17.11
CA ASP A 308 7.55 2.47 -18.10
C ASP A 308 6.49 1.43 -17.72
N ALA A 309 6.92 0.28 -17.20
CA ALA A 309 6.04 -0.77 -16.70
C ALA A 309 5.16 -0.31 -15.51
N VAL A 310 5.71 0.48 -14.57
CA VAL A 310 4.92 1.05 -13.47
C VAL A 310 3.87 2.01 -13.99
N TRP A 311 4.21 2.90 -14.92
CA TRP A 311 3.24 3.84 -15.49
C TRP A 311 2.16 3.13 -16.31
N ARG A 312 2.52 2.12 -17.10
CA ARG A 312 1.53 1.26 -17.80
C ARG A 312 0.58 0.58 -16.81
N SER A 313 1.09 0.14 -15.66
CA SER A 313 0.25 -0.43 -14.60
C SER A 313 -0.75 0.60 -14.06
N VAL A 314 -0.30 1.83 -13.83
CA VAL A 314 -1.16 2.94 -13.39
C VAL A 314 -2.23 3.26 -14.44
N GLU A 315 -1.89 3.26 -15.73
CA GLU A 315 -2.83 3.49 -16.84
C GLU A 315 -3.91 2.41 -16.92
N LEU A 316 -3.52 1.13 -16.86
CA LEU A 316 -4.46 0.00 -16.85
C LEU A 316 -5.46 0.13 -15.71
N LEU A 317 -4.99 0.45 -14.50
CA LEU A 317 -5.84 0.62 -13.33
C LEU A 317 -6.71 1.89 -13.39
N ARG A 318 -6.24 2.95 -14.05
CA ARG A 318 -7.04 4.16 -14.32
C ARG A 318 -8.18 3.88 -15.29
N GLY A 319 -8.06 2.86 -16.13
CA GLY A 319 -9.14 2.37 -16.99
C GLY A 319 -10.32 1.76 -16.22
N LEU A 320 -10.14 1.41 -14.94
CA LEU A 320 -11.19 0.85 -14.09
C LEU A 320 -11.92 1.94 -13.29
N PRO A 321 -13.26 1.86 -13.17
CA PRO A 321 -14.01 2.75 -12.28
C PRO A 321 -13.60 2.53 -10.82
N ALA A 322 -13.62 3.59 -10.00
CA ALA A 322 -13.34 3.45 -8.57
C ALA A 322 -14.49 2.76 -7.83
N GLY A 323 -14.16 1.82 -6.93
CA GLY A 323 -15.14 1.25 -6.01
C GLY A 323 -15.76 2.31 -5.11
N ALA A 324 -17.02 2.13 -4.72
CA ALA A 324 -17.81 3.13 -4.01
C ALA A 324 -17.16 3.63 -2.71
N ARG A 325 -16.43 2.75 -2.00
CA ARG A 325 -15.81 3.08 -0.69
C ARG A 325 -14.32 3.41 -0.78
N VAL A 326 -13.77 3.55 -1.98
CA VAL A 326 -12.38 4.00 -2.18
C VAL A 326 -12.18 5.40 -1.60
N ALA A 327 -13.14 6.31 -1.79
CA ALA A 327 -13.07 7.67 -1.26
C ALA A 327 -13.00 7.68 0.27
N ASP A 328 -13.80 6.88 0.96
CA ASP A 328 -13.78 6.76 2.42
C ASP A 328 -12.44 6.23 2.95
N ARG A 329 -11.85 5.26 2.24
CA ARG A 329 -10.50 4.76 2.53
C ARG A 329 -9.44 5.85 2.34
N TRP A 330 -9.56 6.63 1.27
CA TRP A 330 -8.65 7.74 1.00
C TRP A 330 -8.74 8.83 2.07
N THR A 331 -9.94 9.18 2.53
CA THR A 331 -10.11 10.12 3.65
C THR A 331 -9.38 9.64 4.90
N ARG A 332 -9.36 8.34 5.21
CA ARG A 332 -8.57 7.80 6.32
C ARG A 332 -7.05 7.95 6.13
N ASP A 333 -6.57 7.83 4.90
CA ASP A 333 -5.17 8.09 4.59
C ASP A 333 -4.83 9.59 4.69
N ARG A 334 -5.73 10.49 4.27
CA ARG A 334 -5.60 11.94 4.47
C ARG A 334 -5.52 12.31 5.95
N TRP A 335 -6.34 11.68 6.80
CA TRP A 335 -6.22 11.82 8.26
C TRP A 335 -4.87 11.36 8.79
N SER A 336 -4.39 10.22 8.29
CA SER A 336 -3.08 9.67 8.69
C SER A 336 -1.93 10.59 8.27
N PHE A 337 -1.99 11.12 7.04
CA PHE A 337 -1.01 12.07 6.52
C PHE A 337 -1.03 13.37 7.33
N THR A 338 -2.21 13.95 7.54
CA THR A 338 -2.42 15.18 8.34
C THR A 338 -1.85 15.03 9.74
N GLY A 339 -2.22 13.96 10.44
CA GLY A 339 -1.68 13.68 11.76
C GLY A 339 -0.17 13.40 11.79
N HIS A 340 0.46 13.01 10.68
CA HIS A 340 1.92 12.92 10.63
C HIS A 340 2.57 14.27 10.32
N ARG A 341 2.03 15.03 9.36
CA ARG A 341 2.42 16.41 9.03
C ARG A 341 2.43 17.27 10.29
N ASP A 342 1.38 17.22 11.09
CA ASP A 342 1.24 18.05 12.28
C ASP A 342 2.31 17.73 13.33
N ARG A 343 2.62 16.44 13.53
CA ARG A 343 3.73 16.02 14.41
C ARG A 343 5.08 16.49 13.91
N VAL A 344 5.32 16.43 12.60
CA VAL A 344 6.56 16.94 11.99
C VAL A 344 6.67 18.45 12.19
N ARG A 345 5.60 19.20 11.94
CA ARG A 345 5.53 20.67 12.12
C ARG A 345 5.68 21.10 13.58
N ALA A 346 5.12 20.32 14.51
CA ALA A 346 5.25 20.54 15.95
C ALA A 346 6.67 20.25 16.47
N GLY A 347 7.59 19.75 15.63
CA GLY A 347 8.94 19.42 16.03
C GLY A 347 9.02 18.18 16.91
N GLU A 348 8.00 17.31 16.87
CA GLU A 348 8.04 16.05 17.63
C GLU A 348 9.25 15.20 17.22
N PRO A 349 9.76 14.36 18.13
CA PRO A 349 10.87 13.46 17.82
C PRO A 349 10.53 12.49 16.67
N PRO A 350 11.56 11.90 16.02
CA PRO A 350 11.35 10.81 15.06
C PRO A 350 10.58 9.65 15.68
N GLN A 351 9.87 8.89 14.83
CA GLN A 351 9.18 7.67 15.26
C GLN A 351 10.16 6.69 15.92
N PRO A 352 9.78 6.03 17.03
CA PRO A 352 10.69 5.21 17.81
C PRO A 352 11.26 4.04 16.98
N ARG A 353 12.40 3.48 17.43
CA ARG A 353 13.00 2.30 16.78
C ARG A 353 12.15 1.06 16.96
N ARG A 354 11.61 0.90 18.17
CA ARG A 354 10.73 -0.19 18.58
C ARG A 354 9.47 0.41 19.15
N ASP A 355 8.33 -0.14 18.77
CA ASP A 355 7.09 0.22 19.43
C ASP A 355 7.07 -0.38 20.84
N ASP A 356 6.55 0.36 21.82
CA ASP A 356 6.18 -0.22 23.10
C ASP A 356 5.03 -1.24 22.91
N ALA A 357 4.78 -2.06 23.93
CA ALA A 357 3.80 -3.15 23.84
C ALA A 357 2.38 -2.66 23.54
N VAL A 358 1.96 -1.52 24.11
CA VAL A 358 0.62 -0.97 23.92
C VAL A 358 0.51 -0.41 22.50
N THR A 359 1.48 0.37 22.03
CA THR A 359 1.53 0.87 20.65
C THR A 359 1.53 -0.26 19.63
N ALA A 360 2.33 -1.31 19.86
CA ALA A 360 2.37 -2.49 18.99
C ALA A 360 1.02 -3.22 18.93
N ALA A 361 0.38 -3.43 20.09
CA ALA A 361 -0.94 -4.06 20.18
C ALA A 361 -2.03 -3.22 19.50
N GLN A 362 -2.01 -1.89 19.69
CA GLN A 362 -2.92 -0.97 19.02
C GLN A 362 -2.77 -1.02 17.50
N LYS A 363 -1.52 -0.99 16.99
CA LYS A 363 -1.25 -1.11 15.55
C LYS A 363 -1.74 -2.44 14.98
N LEU A 364 -1.55 -3.55 15.71
CA LEU A 364 -2.04 -4.86 15.29
C LEU A 364 -3.57 -4.89 15.22
N ALA A 365 -4.26 -4.50 16.30
CA ALA A 365 -5.71 -4.46 16.35
C ALA A 365 -6.31 -3.54 15.26
N ALA A 366 -5.67 -2.40 15.00
CA ALA A 366 -6.05 -1.50 13.91
C ALA A 366 -5.89 -2.14 12.53
N ARG A 367 -4.82 -2.92 12.29
CA ARG A 367 -4.59 -3.64 11.03
C ARG A 367 -5.60 -4.78 10.84
N GLU A 368 -5.92 -5.54 11.88
CA GLU A 368 -6.95 -6.59 11.82
C GLU A 368 -8.33 -6.00 11.51
N THR A 369 -8.69 -4.91 12.18
CA THR A 369 -9.94 -4.17 11.92
C THR A 369 -9.96 -3.65 10.48
N ALA A 370 -8.85 -3.07 10.00
CA ALA A 370 -8.73 -2.58 8.64
C ALA A 370 -8.79 -3.71 7.60
N GLN A 371 -8.23 -4.89 7.89
CA GLN A 371 -8.31 -6.07 7.00
C GLN A 371 -9.75 -6.52 6.83
N ALA A 372 -10.45 -6.77 7.93
CA ALA A 372 -11.84 -7.22 7.91
C ALA A 372 -12.76 -6.18 7.26
N GLN A 373 -12.52 -4.88 7.53
CA GLN A 373 -13.27 -3.81 6.87
C GLN A 373 -12.96 -3.74 5.37
N LEU A 374 -11.69 -3.85 4.96
CA LEU A 374 -11.34 -3.85 3.54
C LEU A 374 -12.05 -4.99 2.80
N GLU A 375 -11.93 -6.21 3.32
CA GLU A 375 -12.55 -7.40 2.73
C GLU A 375 -14.07 -7.27 2.57
N ALA A 376 -14.75 -6.74 3.58
CA ALA A 376 -16.18 -6.49 3.52
C ALA A 376 -16.51 -5.43 2.46
N GLN A 377 -15.76 -4.33 2.43
CA GLN A 377 -16.01 -3.23 1.48
C GLN A 377 -15.72 -3.64 0.04
N GLU A 378 -14.64 -4.38 -0.23
CA GLU A 378 -14.33 -4.87 -1.59
C GLU A 378 -15.45 -5.81 -2.09
N ALA A 379 -15.98 -6.68 -1.23
CA ALA A 379 -17.11 -7.55 -1.59
C ALA A 379 -18.42 -6.79 -1.82
N LEU A 380 -18.63 -5.66 -1.16
CA LEU A 380 -19.83 -4.83 -1.38
C LEU A 380 -19.71 -3.93 -2.60
N ASP A 381 -18.49 -3.50 -2.94
CA ASP A 381 -18.23 -2.59 -4.04
C ASP A 381 -18.11 -3.34 -5.39
N ASP A 382 -17.80 -4.64 -5.38
CA ASP A 382 -17.46 -5.40 -6.59
C ASP A 382 -18.20 -6.74 -6.72
N PRO A 383 -19.00 -6.94 -7.78
CA PRO A 383 -19.72 -8.19 -8.00
C PRO A 383 -18.82 -9.42 -8.17
N LEU A 384 -17.60 -9.32 -8.69
CA LEU A 384 -16.69 -10.47 -8.81
C LEU A 384 -16.14 -10.89 -7.45
N VAL A 385 -15.82 -9.92 -6.59
CA VAL A 385 -15.40 -10.19 -5.21
C VAL A 385 -16.58 -10.78 -4.42
N LEU A 386 -17.78 -10.24 -4.60
CA LEU A 386 -19.01 -10.80 -4.00
C LEU A 386 -19.28 -12.23 -4.47
N ALA A 387 -19.08 -12.54 -5.75
CA ALA A 387 -19.27 -13.89 -6.29
C ALA A 387 -18.37 -14.91 -5.57
N GLY A 388 -17.12 -14.54 -5.28
CA GLY A 388 -16.23 -15.36 -4.45
C GLY A 388 -16.81 -15.65 -3.06
N ARG A 389 -17.41 -14.65 -2.40
CA ARG A 389 -18.08 -14.80 -1.09
C ARG A 389 -19.37 -15.61 -1.17
N ARG A 390 -20.08 -15.56 -2.31
CA ARG A 390 -21.28 -16.39 -2.56
C ARG A 390 -20.92 -17.86 -2.67
N LEU A 391 -19.86 -18.18 -3.40
CA LEU A 391 -19.38 -19.56 -3.57
C LEU A 391 -18.83 -20.16 -2.27
N SER A 392 -18.32 -19.34 -1.34
CA SER A 392 -17.89 -19.81 -0.01
C SER A 392 -19.03 -19.91 1.00
N GLY A 393 -20.26 -19.55 0.62
CA GLY A 393 -21.42 -19.53 1.52
C GLY A 393 -21.42 -18.36 2.51
N GLU A 394 -20.55 -17.36 2.34
CA GLU A 394 -20.40 -16.17 3.20
C GLU A 394 -21.27 -14.98 2.74
N ALA A 395 -21.87 -15.09 1.56
CA ALA A 395 -22.84 -14.15 1.03
C ALA A 395 -23.86 -14.89 0.14
N PHE A 396 -24.98 -14.26 -0.18
CA PHE A 396 -25.96 -14.78 -1.12
C PHE A 396 -26.80 -13.65 -1.72
N VAL A 397 -27.37 -13.88 -2.89
CA VAL A 397 -28.30 -12.96 -3.54
C VAL A 397 -29.68 -13.60 -3.57
N ALA A 398 -30.65 -12.94 -2.94
CA ALA A 398 -32.00 -13.46 -2.83
C ALA A 398 -33.05 -12.48 -3.36
N GLU A 399 -34.10 -13.03 -3.96
CA GLU A 399 -35.32 -12.31 -4.35
C GLU A 399 -36.34 -12.36 -3.21
N VAL A 400 -36.92 -11.21 -2.84
CA VAL A 400 -37.97 -11.14 -1.82
C VAL A 400 -39.30 -11.61 -2.40
N VAL A 401 -39.83 -12.73 -1.92
CA VAL A 401 -41.09 -13.30 -2.42
C VAL A 401 -42.31 -12.85 -1.60
N GLU A 402 -42.11 -12.59 -0.31
CA GLU A 402 -43.16 -12.14 0.60
C GLU A 402 -42.56 -11.29 1.73
N VAL A 403 -43.35 -10.31 2.18
CA VAL A 403 -43.02 -9.44 3.31
C VAL A 403 -44.19 -9.44 4.27
N THR A 404 -43.96 -9.98 5.47
CA THR A 404 -44.97 -10.06 6.53
C THR A 404 -44.56 -9.17 7.69
N MET A 405 -45.33 -8.12 7.92
CA MET A 405 -45.09 -7.21 9.04
C MET A 405 -45.31 -7.91 10.37
N ALA A 406 -44.31 -7.81 11.26
CA ALA A 406 -44.40 -8.28 12.64
C ALA A 406 -43.76 -7.26 13.58
N TRP A 407 -44.00 -7.38 14.88
CA TRP A 407 -43.50 -6.47 15.91
C TRP A 407 -42.87 -7.24 17.07
N SER A 408 -41.89 -6.64 17.73
CA SER A 408 -41.26 -7.19 18.93
C SER A 408 -42.23 -7.24 20.10
N GLU A 409 -42.18 -8.30 20.89
CA GLU A 409 -42.91 -8.44 22.15
C GLU A 409 -42.25 -7.59 23.25
N SER A 410 -42.61 -6.30 23.34
CA SER A 410 -42.12 -5.40 24.38
C SER A 410 -43.16 -4.33 24.73
N LYS A 411 -42.96 -3.61 25.85
CA LYS A 411 -43.84 -2.49 26.25
C LYS A 411 -43.93 -1.38 25.21
N ARG A 412 -42.95 -1.28 24.31
CA ARG A 412 -42.95 -0.37 23.15
C ARG A 412 -42.59 -1.20 21.91
N PRO A 413 -43.58 -1.84 21.27
CA PRO A 413 -43.34 -2.73 20.14
C PRO A 413 -42.60 -2.01 19.02
N SER A 414 -41.51 -2.62 18.56
CA SER A 414 -40.70 -2.14 17.44
C SER A 414 -40.89 -3.05 16.24
N PRO A 415 -40.89 -2.54 15.00
CA PRO A 415 -41.11 -3.35 13.81
C PRO A 415 -40.01 -4.43 13.66
N ARG A 416 -40.43 -5.64 13.28
CA ARG A 416 -39.63 -6.85 13.04
C ARG A 416 -40.18 -7.62 11.84
N PRO A 417 -40.25 -7.00 10.64
CA PRO A 417 -40.81 -7.64 9.46
C PRO A 417 -40.05 -8.92 9.13
N LEU A 418 -40.80 -9.92 8.68
CA LEU A 418 -40.32 -11.19 8.16
C LEU A 418 -40.30 -11.12 6.65
N LEU A 419 -39.15 -11.41 6.06
CA LEU A 419 -38.92 -11.50 4.63
C LEU A 419 -38.81 -12.96 4.28
N THR A 420 -39.70 -13.47 3.44
CA THR A 420 -39.47 -14.75 2.78
C THR A 420 -38.70 -14.45 1.51
N VAL A 421 -37.52 -15.07 1.36
CA VAL A 421 -36.62 -14.82 0.24
C VAL A 421 -36.21 -16.12 -0.44
N ARG A 422 -36.04 -16.07 -1.76
CA ARG A 422 -35.61 -17.20 -2.59
C ARG A 422 -34.22 -16.94 -3.15
N THR A 423 -33.33 -17.93 -3.08
CA THR A 423 -31.93 -17.84 -3.50
C THR A 423 -31.49 -19.13 -4.20
N ASP A 424 -30.64 -18.99 -5.22
CA ASP A 424 -29.95 -20.13 -5.86
C ASP A 424 -28.60 -20.45 -5.19
N ASP A 425 -28.12 -19.55 -4.31
CA ASP A 425 -26.88 -19.74 -3.55
C ASP A 425 -27.09 -20.67 -2.35
N LEU A 426 -25.99 -21.23 -1.83
CA LEU A 426 -25.97 -22.11 -0.65
C LEU A 426 -25.27 -21.44 0.55
N PRO A 427 -25.92 -20.47 1.22
CA PRO A 427 -25.31 -19.77 2.34
C PRO A 427 -25.15 -20.66 3.58
N HIS A 428 -24.07 -20.49 4.34
CA HIS A 428 -23.80 -21.24 5.57
C HIS A 428 -24.57 -20.65 6.77
N LEU A 429 -25.90 -20.74 6.74
CA LEU A 429 -26.77 -20.20 7.77
C LEU A 429 -26.88 -21.17 8.96
N ALA A 430 -26.31 -20.78 10.10
CA ALA A 430 -26.60 -21.40 11.39
C ALA A 430 -27.95 -20.90 11.96
N GLU A 431 -28.48 -21.60 12.96
CA GLU A 431 -29.67 -21.15 13.68
C GLU A 431 -29.45 -19.73 14.23
N ARG A 432 -30.38 -18.81 13.92
CA ARG A 432 -30.29 -17.39 14.32
C ARG A 432 -29.04 -16.65 13.81
N ALA A 433 -28.44 -17.13 12.72
CA ALA A 433 -27.35 -16.42 12.06
C ALA A 433 -27.77 -15.00 11.68
N LYS A 434 -26.88 -14.04 11.91
CA LYS A 434 -27.08 -12.67 11.43
C LYS A 434 -26.67 -12.57 9.98
N VAL A 435 -27.47 -11.86 9.21
CA VAL A 435 -27.18 -11.49 7.84
C VAL A 435 -27.33 -9.99 7.68
N PHE A 436 -26.59 -9.40 6.75
CA PHE A 436 -26.51 -7.96 6.57
C PHE A 436 -26.77 -7.60 5.12
N ARG A 437 -27.55 -6.55 4.89
CA ARG A 437 -27.67 -5.91 3.57
C ARG A 437 -27.20 -4.46 3.63
N SER A 438 -26.79 -3.91 2.50
CA SER A 438 -26.45 -2.49 2.42
C SER A 438 -27.74 -1.69 2.17
N LEU A 439 -28.07 -0.78 3.10
CA LEU A 439 -29.16 0.17 3.00
C LEU A 439 -28.56 1.58 3.00
N ASP A 440 -28.61 2.26 1.86
CA ASP A 440 -27.99 3.57 1.64
C ASP A 440 -26.52 3.62 2.08
N GLY A 441 -25.78 2.55 1.75
CA GLY A 441 -24.37 2.39 2.09
C GLY A 441 -24.09 1.90 3.52
N LYS A 442 -25.11 1.80 4.38
CA LYS A 442 -24.98 1.38 5.79
C LYS A 442 -25.50 -0.05 6.01
N PRO A 443 -24.91 -0.83 6.93
CA PRO A 443 -25.36 -2.19 7.20
C PRO A 443 -26.72 -2.19 7.91
N GLN A 444 -27.72 -2.85 7.32
CA GLN A 444 -28.96 -3.24 8.01
C GLN A 444 -28.90 -4.72 8.37
N THR A 445 -29.21 -5.04 9.63
CA THR A 445 -29.15 -6.39 10.18
C THR A 445 -30.48 -7.12 10.03
N ALA A 446 -30.43 -8.38 9.62
CA ALA A 446 -31.50 -9.35 9.75
C ALA A 446 -31.01 -10.64 10.43
N GLU A 447 -31.94 -11.43 10.96
CA GLU A 447 -31.70 -12.71 11.61
C GLU A 447 -32.35 -13.82 10.78
N PHE A 448 -31.62 -14.90 10.50
CA PHE A 448 -32.19 -16.11 9.92
C PHE A 448 -33.11 -16.81 10.92
N VAL A 449 -34.37 -16.99 10.55
CA VAL A 449 -35.39 -17.60 11.42
C VAL A 449 -35.54 -19.08 11.12
N ARG A 450 -35.77 -19.43 9.85
CA ARG A 450 -35.96 -20.81 9.37
C ARG A 450 -35.88 -20.90 7.86
N GLY A 451 -35.63 -22.10 7.36
CA GLY A 451 -35.89 -22.47 5.96
C GLY A 451 -37.30 -23.04 5.82
N GLU A 452 -37.92 -22.80 4.68
CA GLU A 452 -39.18 -23.42 4.27
C GLU A 452 -38.93 -24.72 3.49
N GLU A 453 -39.94 -25.57 3.38
CA GLU A 453 -39.85 -26.85 2.65
C GLU A 453 -39.56 -26.67 1.15
N ASP A 454 -39.92 -25.52 0.58
CA ASP A 454 -39.66 -25.15 -0.81
C ASP A 454 -38.25 -24.58 -1.06
N GLY A 455 -37.42 -24.52 -0.01
CA GLY A 455 -36.06 -23.97 -0.04
C GLY A 455 -35.98 -22.45 0.18
N SER A 456 -37.10 -21.76 0.37
CA SER A 456 -37.10 -20.34 0.71
C SER A 456 -36.55 -20.10 2.13
N LEU A 457 -35.94 -18.95 2.36
CA LEU A 457 -35.37 -18.55 3.64
C LEU A 457 -36.23 -17.47 4.27
N VAL A 458 -36.51 -17.56 5.56
CA VAL A 458 -37.22 -16.52 6.32
C VAL A 458 -36.21 -15.71 7.13
N LEU A 459 -36.12 -14.42 6.81
CA LEU A 459 -35.23 -13.46 7.47
C LEU A 459 -36.05 -12.43 8.26
N ARG A 460 -35.64 -12.11 9.48
CA ARG A 460 -36.26 -11.08 10.31
C ARG A 460 -35.39 -9.84 10.35
N VAL A 461 -35.89 -8.71 9.84
CA VAL A 461 -35.16 -7.42 9.92
C VAL A 461 -35.17 -6.91 11.36
N LEU A 462 -34.00 -6.50 11.87
CA LEU A 462 -33.82 -6.13 13.27
C LEU A 462 -33.68 -4.63 13.51
N ASP A 463 -33.06 -3.89 12.59
CA ASP A 463 -32.66 -2.50 12.79
C ASP A 463 -32.87 -1.61 11.55
N ARG A 464 -32.50 -0.33 11.70
CA ARG A 464 -32.57 0.72 10.66
C ARG A 464 -33.94 0.97 10.00
N MET A 465 -35.02 0.71 10.72
CA MET A 465 -36.40 1.00 10.28
C MET A 465 -36.96 2.32 10.84
N GLY A 466 -36.10 3.23 11.28
CA GLY A 466 -36.52 4.45 11.99
C GLY A 466 -36.89 4.22 13.46
N ARG A 467 -37.36 5.29 14.12
CA ARG A 467 -37.76 5.29 15.55
C ARG A 467 -39.28 5.27 15.76
N ALA A 468 -40.04 5.39 14.67
CA ALA A 468 -41.49 5.39 14.69
C ALA A 468 -42.03 3.95 14.83
N LYS A 469 -43.35 3.85 15.06
CA LYS A 469 -44.05 2.56 15.11
C LYS A 469 -44.07 1.88 13.74
N ASP A 470 -44.25 2.68 12.70
CA ASP A 470 -44.22 2.24 11.32
C ASP A 470 -42.78 2.39 10.77
N PRO A 471 -42.29 1.43 9.98
CA PRO A 471 -40.98 1.52 9.37
C PRO A 471 -40.84 2.78 8.51
N ALA A 472 -39.65 3.37 8.49
CA ALA A 472 -39.32 4.42 7.54
C ALA A 472 -39.44 3.91 6.09
N GLU A 473 -39.87 4.78 5.18
CA GLU A 473 -39.96 4.46 3.75
C GLU A 473 -38.61 3.94 3.21
N GLY A 474 -38.64 2.89 2.38
CA GLY A 474 -37.45 2.22 1.84
C GLY A 474 -36.65 1.36 2.84
N SER A 475 -36.97 1.39 4.14
CA SER A 475 -36.20 0.63 5.15
C SER A 475 -36.52 -0.87 5.20
N VAL A 476 -37.66 -1.28 4.65
CA VAL A 476 -38.08 -2.67 4.51
C VAL A 476 -38.14 -2.99 3.02
N PRO A 477 -37.51 -4.09 2.56
CA PRO A 477 -37.61 -4.51 1.16
C PRO A 477 -39.04 -4.71 0.70
N GLU A 478 -39.30 -4.44 -0.57
CA GLU A 478 -40.53 -4.78 -1.25
C GLU A 478 -40.46 -6.15 -1.93
N LYS A 479 -41.63 -6.73 -2.22
CA LYS A 479 -41.72 -7.97 -3.00
C LYS A 479 -41.16 -7.77 -4.40
N GLY A 480 -40.31 -8.71 -4.84
CA GLY A 480 -39.61 -8.69 -6.12
C GLY A 480 -38.24 -8.03 -6.07
N GLU A 481 -37.87 -7.38 -4.96
CA GLU A 481 -36.52 -6.84 -4.81
C GLU A 481 -35.47 -7.96 -4.74
N ARG A 482 -34.36 -7.76 -5.45
CA ARG A 482 -33.20 -8.67 -5.43
C ARG A 482 -32.08 -8.04 -4.62
N ILE A 483 -31.70 -8.70 -3.53
CA ILE A 483 -30.81 -8.15 -2.50
C ILE A 483 -29.61 -9.06 -2.30
N ALA A 484 -28.42 -8.44 -2.25
CA ALA A 484 -27.21 -9.09 -1.75
C ALA A 484 -27.17 -9.05 -0.22
N TRP A 485 -27.12 -10.24 0.37
CA TRP A 485 -26.96 -10.46 1.81
C TRP A 485 -25.56 -11.00 2.10
N THR A 486 -24.97 -10.57 3.20
CA THR A 486 -23.66 -11.03 3.67
C THR A 486 -23.79 -11.63 5.07
N LEU A 487 -22.99 -12.64 5.38
CA LEU A 487 -22.90 -13.22 6.73
C LEU A 487 -21.84 -12.51 7.59
N PHE A 488 -21.11 -11.57 7.00
CA PHE A 488 -20.14 -10.70 7.67
C PHE A 488 -20.67 -9.28 7.83
N GLU A 489 -20.27 -8.63 8.93
CA GLU A 489 -20.58 -7.23 9.21
C GLU A 489 -19.83 -6.28 8.25
N HIS A 490 -20.50 -5.23 7.79
CA HIS A 490 -19.91 -4.23 6.87
C HIS A 490 -19.00 -3.25 7.61
N ASP A 491 -19.30 -3.00 8.88
CA ASP A 491 -18.55 -2.12 9.77
C ASP A 491 -18.03 -2.93 10.95
N GLN A 492 -16.71 -2.99 11.10
CA GLN A 492 -16.08 -3.70 12.20
C GLN A 492 -16.10 -2.84 13.46
N ARG A 493 -16.56 -3.41 14.57
CA ARG A 493 -16.48 -2.76 15.89
C ARG A 493 -15.05 -2.85 16.40
N GLY A 494 -14.58 -1.75 17.00
CA GLY A 494 -13.26 -1.73 17.63
C GLY A 494 -13.15 -2.77 18.74
N GLY A 495 -11.94 -3.32 18.90
CA GLY A 495 -11.61 -4.24 19.99
C GLY A 495 -11.71 -3.60 21.38
N PRO A 496 -11.52 -4.40 22.45
CA PRO A 496 -11.54 -3.90 23.82
C PRO A 496 -10.51 -2.79 24.03
N LYS A 497 -10.81 -1.86 24.96
CA LYS A 497 -9.85 -0.80 25.34
C LYS A 497 -8.60 -1.45 25.92
N LEU A 498 -7.44 -1.11 25.37
CA LEU A 498 -6.13 -1.50 25.92
C LEU A 498 -5.81 -0.64 27.17
N PRO A 499 -5.01 -1.16 28.11
CA PRO A 499 -4.58 -0.39 29.28
C PRO A 499 -3.78 0.84 28.86
N ASP A 500 -3.72 1.84 29.74
CA ASP A 500 -2.86 3.00 29.53
C ASP A 500 -1.38 2.56 29.64
N PRO A 501 -0.41 3.21 28.96
CA PRO A 501 0.99 2.76 28.92
C PRO A 501 1.61 2.54 30.31
N GLU A 502 1.24 3.35 31.30
CA GLU A 502 1.69 3.27 32.69
C GLU A 502 1.19 2.01 33.41
N GLU A 503 0.15 1.36 32.89
CA GLU A 503 -0.44 0.13 33.41
C GLU A 503 0.03 -1.12 32.64
N THR A 504 1.02 -0.98 31.75
CA THR A 504 1.56 -2.10 30.97
C THR A 504 2.08 -3.21 31.90
N PRO A 505 1.58 -4.45 31.79
CA PRO A 505 2.02 -5.55 32.64
C PRO A 505 3.53 -5.84 32.51
N TRP A 506 4.19 -6.22 33.61
CA TRP A 506 5.61 -6.58 33.62
C TRP A 506 5.97 -7.69 32.62
N THR A 507 5.02 -8.59 32.31
CA THR A 507 5.16 -9.66 31.31
C THR A 507 5.32 -9.14 29.88
N HIS A 508 5.01 -7.86 29.64
CA HIS A 508 5.08 -7.19 28.34
C HIS A 508 6.06 -6.02 28.35
N GLY A 509 7.01 -6.00 29.28
CA GLY A 509 8.04 -4.96 29.40
C GLY A 509 7.82 -3.97 30.54
N GLY A 510 6.64 -3.99 31.19
CA GLY A 510 6.30 -3.06 32.26
C GLY A 510 6.02 -1.63 31.77
N PRO A 511 5.73 -0.70 32.68
CA PRO A 511 5.53 0.71 32.34
C PRO A 511 6.78 1.31 31.68
N PRO A 512 6.64 2.19 30.67
CA PRO A 512 7.79 2.82 30.03
C PRO A 512 8.59 3.67 31.04
N HIS A 513 9.92 3.52 31.04
CA HIS A 513 10.80 4.31 31.90
C HIS A 513 11.06 5.70 31.27
N ALA A 514 10.60 6.77 31.93
CA ALA A 514 10.74 8.15 31.45
C ALA A 514 12.21 8.64 31.35
N ASP A 515 13.13 8.02 32.09
CA ASP A 515 14.51 8.50 32.25
C ASP A 515 15.55 7.85 31.32
N THR A 516 15.16 6.86 30.51
CA THR A 516 16.04 6.33 29.48
C THR A 516 15.88 7.14 28.20
N ALA A 517 16.65 8.22 28.08
CA ALA A 517 17.04 8.68 26.75
C ALA A 517 17.59 7.45 26.03
N GLU A 518 16.90 6.98 24.98
CA GLU A 518 17.32 5.80 24.22
C GLU A 518 18.78 6.01 23.81
N THR A 519 19.67 5.27 24.46
CA THR A 519 21.06 5.26 24.08
C THR A 519 21.11 4.64 22.69
N PRO A 520 21.93 5.18 21.76
CA PRO A 520 22.04 4.59 20.44
C PRO A 520 22.37 3.10 20.61
N ASP A 521 21.59 2.21 19.98
CA ASP A 521 22.00 0.81 19.85
C ASP A 521 23.45 0.77 19.33
N PRO A 522 24.27 -0.18 19.81
CA PRO A 522 25.57 -0.43 19.20
C PRO A 522 25.36 -0.68 17.71
N VAL A 523 26.20 -0.03 16.89
CA VAL A 523 26.13 -0.13 15.43
C VAL A 523 26.09 -1.59 15.03
N THR A 524 24.98 -2.04 14.45
CA THR A 524 24.89 -3.39 13.89
C THR A 524 25.43 -3.38 12.47
N SER A 525 25.79 -4.55 11.94
CA SER A 525 26.17 -4.68 10.53
C SER A 525 25.08 -4.22 9.55
N GLU A 526 23.83 -4.12 10.00
CA GLU A 526 22.70 -3.59 9.24
C GLU A 526 22.62 -2.05 9.24
N ASP A 527 23.32 -1.38 10.17
CA ASP A 527 23.35 0.09 10.31
C ASP A 527 24.53 0.75 9.57
N LEU A 528 25.46 -0.08 9.09
CA LEU A 528 26.55 0.33 8.22
C LEU A 528 26.01 0.49 6.78
N LEU A 529 25.39 1.64 6.54
CA LEU A 529 25.36 2.26 5.21
C LEU A 529 26.71 2.90 4.89
#